data_AF-A0A8P0PJL3-F1
#
_entry.id   AF-A0A8P0PJL3-F1
#
_cell.length_a   1.000
_cell.length_b   1.000
_cell.length_c   1.000
_cell.angle_alpha   90.00
_cell.angle_beta   90.00
_cell.angle_gamma   90.00
#
_symmetry.space_group_name_H-M   'P 1'
#
loop_
_entity.id
_entity.type
_entity.pdbx_description
1 polymer ?
#
loop_
_entity_poly.entity_id
_entity_poly.type
_entity_poly.pdbx_seq_one_letter_code
_entity_poly.pdbx_strand_id
1 'polypeptide(L)'
;MAQDSVDFSSHYQFWMQKLSVWEHASTLETQQDTCLHLPRFQEFLRQMYEVLKELNSSTIIERFPTIGQLLAKTCWNPFILAFDESQKILIWCLCCLINKEPQNSEESKLNSWTRASIYWR
;
A
#
# COMPACT_ATOMS: atom_id res chain seq x y z
N MET A 1 -23.30 -3.09 -8.23
CA MET A 1 -21.98 -3.63 -7.84
C MET A 1 -20.83 -3.25 -8.79
N ALA A 2 -21.00 -2.27 -9.70
CA ALA A 2 -19.95 -1.86 -10.65
C ALA A 2 -19.39 -0.43 -10.41
N GLN A 3 -20.04 0.37 -9.56
CA GLN A 3 -19.57 1.73 -9.25
C GLN A 3 -18.41 1.73 -8.25
N ASP A 4 -18.42 0.81 -7.27
CA ASP A 4 -17.36 0.71 -6.26
C ASP A 4 -15.99 0.35 -6.85
N SER A 5 -15.96 -0.43 -7.96
CA SER A 5 -14.69 -0.83 -8.57
C SER A 5 -14.04 0.26 -9.43
N VAL A 6 -14.84 1.11 -10.09
CA VAL A 6 -14.32 2.24 -10.87
C VAL A 6 -13.76 3.29 -9.93
N ASP A 7 -14.47 3.55 -8.82
CA ASP A 7 -14.06 4.51 -7.82
C ASP A 7 -12.74 4.09 -7.14
N PHE A 8 -12.58 2.81 -6.84
CA PHE A 8 -11.35 2.28 -6.23
C PHE A 8 -10.12 2.40 -7.15
N SER A 9 -10.28 2.22 -8.47
CA SER A 9 -9.17 2.36 -9.43
C SER A 9 -8.69 3.82 -9.55
N SER A 10 -9.62 4.79 -9.58
CA SER A 10 -9.27 6.22 -9.55
C SER A 10 -8.61 6.63 -8.25
N HIS A 11 -9.11 6.15 -7.10
CA HIS A 11 -8.48 6.37 -5.80
C HIS A 11 -7.07 5.77 -5.76
N TYR A 12 -6.87 4.57 -6.31
CA TYR A 12 -5.56 3.93 -6.38
C TYR A 12 -4.54 4.77 -7.16
N GLN A 13 -4.90 5.26 -8.34
CA GLN A 13 -4.02 6.10 -9.16
C GLN A 13 -3.72 7.45 -8.48
N PHE A 14 -4.74 8.06 -7.86
CA PHE A 14 -4.57 9.28 -7.09
C PHE A 14 -3.53 9.11 -5.96
N TRP A 15 -3.63 8.04 -5.18
CA TRP A 15 -2.70 7.78 -4.08
C TRP A 15 -1.30 7.40 -4.56
N MET A 16 -1.15 6.67 -5.66
CA MET A 16 0.16 6.43 -6.29
C MET A 16 0.87 7.74 -6.65
N GLN A 17 0.14 8.69 -7.24
CA GLN A 17 0.71 10.00 -7.58
C GLN A 17 1.05 10.81 -6.32
N LYS A 18 0.13 10.87 -5.35
CA LYS A 18 0.37 11.58 -4.07
C LYS A 18 1.58 11.03 -3.30
N LEU A 19 1.70 9.70 -3.18
CA LEU A 19 2.84 9.07 -2.52
C LEU A 19 4.17 9.39 -3.22
N SER A 20 4.18 9.54 -4.53
CA SER A 20 5.40 9.94 -5.28
C SER A 20 5.82 11.39 -4.97
N VAL A 21 4.87 12.28 -4.70
CA VAL A 21 5.15 13.63 -4.21
C VAL A 21 5.68 13.58 -2.78
N TRP A 22 5.08 12.74 -1.92
CA TRP A 22 5.49 12.60 -0.52
C TRP A 22 6.81 11.86 -0.31
N GLU A 23 7.29 11.10 -1.29
CA GLU A 23 8.61 10.47 -1.26
C GLU A 23 9.75 11.50 -1.10
N HIS A 24 9.51 12.75 -1.51
CA HIS A 24 10.44 13.87 -1.38
C HIS A 24 10.05 14.82 -0.21
N ALA A 25 9.42 14.32 0.85
CA ALA A 25 8.85 15.12 1.96
C ALA A 25 9.87 15.81 2.90
N SER A 26 10.96 16.35 2.36
CA SER A 26 11.88 17.23 3.09
C SER A 26 11.34 18.66 3.27
N THR A 27 10.32 19.07 2.50
CA THR A 27 9.74 20.42 2.60
C THR A 27 8.50 20.45 3.51
N LEU A 28 8.31 21.58 4.20
CA LEU A 28 7.19 21.79 5.12
C LEU A 28 5.82 21.65 4.45
N GLU A 29 5.72 22.07 3.19
CA GLU A 29 4.49 21.97 2.39
C GLU A 29 4.06 20.52 2.21
N THR A 30 5.00 19.62 1.89
CA THR A 30 4.72 18.20 1.72
C THR A 30 4.31 17.52 3.03
N GLN A 31 4.85 17.99 4.17
CA GLN A 31 4.47 17.51 5.50
C GLN A 31 3.04 17.90 5.86
N GLN A 32 2.68 19.16 5.61
CA GLN A 32 1.31 19.65 5.84
C GLN A 32 0.29 18.94 4.94
N ASP A 33 0.63 18.75 3.66
CA ASP A 33 -0.20 18.00 2.71
C ASP A 33 -0.37 16.54 3.17
N THR A 34 0.71 15.90 3.64
CA THR A 34 0.65 14.52 4.18
C THR A 34 -0.29 14.44 5.37
N CYS A 35 -0.14 15.33 6.36
CA CYS A 35 -1.01 15.36 7.55
C CYS A 35 -2.48 15.64 7.19
N LEU A 36 -2.75 16.51 6.23
CA LEU A 36 -4.10 16.84 5.77
C LEU A 36 -4.79 15.63 5.12
N HIS A 37 -4.05 14.87 4.32
CA HIS A 37 -4.58 13.76 3.55
C HIS A 37 -4.51 12.42 4.28
N LEU A 38 -3.75 12.32 5.36
CA LEU A 38 -3.52 11.08 6.09
C LEU A 38 -4.81 10.34 6.50
N PRO A 39 -5.86 10.98 7.07
CA PRO A 39 -7.07 10.26 7.44
C PRO A 39 -7.78 9.62 6.25
N ARG A 40 -7.76 10.29 5.09
CA ARG A 40 -8.32 9.73 3.85
C ARG A 40 -7.47 8.59 3.31
N PHE A 41 -6.15 8.70 3.48
CA PHE A 41 -5.23 7.65 3.07
C PHE A 41 -5.38 6.39 3.95
N GLN A 42 -5.61 6.56 5.26
CA GLN A 42 -5.89 5.45 6.17
C GLN A 42 -7.16 4.69 5.76
N GLU A 43 -8.22 5.41 5.43
CA GLU A 43 -9.46 4.78 4.96
C GLU A 43 -9.24 4.03 3.65
N PHE A 44 -8.48 4.60 2.73
CA PHE A 44 -8.08 3.92 1.50
C PHE A 44 -7.25 2.66 1.76
N LEU A 45 -6.27 2.71 2.67
CA LEU A 45 -5.50 1.52 3.07
C LEU A 45 -6.39 0.44 3.68
N ARG A 46 -7.40 0.83 4.48
CA ARG A 46 -8.37 -0.12 5.04
C ARG A 46 -9.22 -0.75 3.95
N GLN A 47 -9.76 0.03 3.02
CA GLN A 47 -10.51 -0.49 1.87
C GLN A 47 -9.64 -1.42 1.01
N MET A 48 -8.37 -1.07 0.83
CA MET A 48 -7.41 -1.90 0.12
C MET A 48 -7.21 -3.23 0.84
N TYR A 49 -7.00 -3.23 2.15
CA TYR A 49 -6.91 -4.46 2.93
C TYR A 49 -8.15 -5.35 2.75
N GLU A 50 -9.35 -4.76 2.82
CA GLU A 50 -10.61 -5.48 2.62
C GLU A 50 -10.72 -6.11 1.23
N VAL A 51 -10.14 -5.48 0.20
CA VAL A 51 -10.05 -6.07 -1.14
C VAL A 51 -8.97 -7.16 -1.20
N LEU A 52 -7.80 -6.92 -0.61
CA LEU A 52 -6.66 -7.83 -0.64
C LEU A 52 -6.94 -9.12 0.14
N LYS A 53 -7.69 -9.08 1.24
CA LYS A 53 -8.00 -10.29 2.05
C LYS A 53 -8.91 -11.28 1.30
N GLU A 54 -9.75 -10.78 0.39
CA GLU A 54 -10.69 -11.59 -0.40
C GLU A 54 -10.03 -12.16 -1.66
N LEU A 55 -8.88 -11.62 -2.07
CA LEU A 55 -8.19 -11.97 -3.29
C LEU A 55 -6.94 -12.80 -3.01
N ASN A 56 -6.65 -13.74 -3.91
CA ASN A 56 -5.42 -14.52 -3.88
C ASN A 56 -4.26 -13.67 -4.41
N SER A 57 -3.02 -13.96 -3.98
CA SER A 57 -1.79 -13.26 -4.40
C SER A 57 -1.67 -13.08 -5.92
N SER A 58 -1.98 -14.11 -6.72
CA SER A 58 -1.93 -14.04 -8.18
C SER A 58 -2.94 -13.04 -8.76
N THR A 59 -4.19 -13.08 -8.27
CA THR A 59 -5.25 -12.14 -8.69
C THR A 59 -4.95 -10.71 -8.26
N ILE A 60 -4.30 -10.53 -7.11
CA ILE A 60 -3.85 -9.21 -6.65
C ILE A 60 -2.82 -8.63 -7.62
N ILE A 61 -1.82 -9.41 -8.04
CA ILE A 61 -0.79 -8.95 -8.98
C ILE A 61 -1.39 -8.61 -10.35
N GLU A 62 -2.36 -9.40 -10.82
CA GLU A 62 -3.07 -9.11 -12.08
C GLU A 62 -3.91 -7.83 -12.00
N ARG A 63 -4.62 -7.61 -10.89
CA ARG A 63 -5.54 -6.47 -10.73
C ARG A 63 -4.83 -5.19 -10.31
N PHE A 64 -3.75 -5.31 -9.55
CA PHE A 64 -2.97 -4.22 -8.99
C PHE A 64 -1.46 -4.48 -9.19
N PRO A 65 -0.95 -4.43 -10.42
CA PRO A 65 0.44 -4.79 -10.71
C PRO A 65 1.47 -3.92 -9.97
N THR A 66 1.10 -2.69 -9.61
CA THR A 66 1.94 -1.74 -8.87
C THR A 66 1.70 -1.76 -7.35
N ILE A 67 0.95 -2.73 -6.81
CA ILE A 67 0.60 -2.78 -5.37
C ILE A 67 1.83 -2.78 -4.47
N GLY A 68 2.87 -3.53 -4.85
CA GLY A 68 4.14 -3.56 -4.10
C GLY A 68 4.81 -2.19 -4.04
N GLN A 69 4.75 -1.41 -5.14
CA GLN A 69 5.32 -0.06 -5.17
C GLN A 69 4.52 0.90 -4.29
N LEU A 70 3.19 0.82 -4.28
CA LEU A 70 2.34 1.62 -3.42
C LEU A 70 2.67 1.38 -1.94
N LEU A 71 2.72 0.12 -1.53
CA LEU A 71 3.04 -0.24 -0.15
C LEU A 71 4.49 0.12 0.20
N ALA A 72 5.44 -0.01 -0.75
CA ALA A 72 6.83 0.40 -0.55
C ALA A 72 6.97 1.89 -0.28
N LYS A 73 6.36 2.73 -1.12
CA LYS A 73 6.35 4.19 -0.92
C LYS A 73 5.68 4.57 0.40
N THR A 74 4.66 3.82 0.79
CA THR A 74 4.00 4.01 2.08
C THR A 74 4.93 3.67 3.25
N CYS A 75 5.67 2.55 3.17
CA CYS A 75 6.68 2.16 4.16
C CYS A 75 7.83 3.15 4.29
N TRP A 76 8.13 3.92 3.24
CA TRP A 76 9.21 4.92 3.26
C TRP A 76 8.79 6.29 3.79
N ASN A 77 7.50 6.50 4.08
CA ASN A 77 6.99 7.78 4.54
C ASN A 77 6.86 7.82 6.08
N PRO A 78 7.78 8.48 6.81
CA PRO A 78 7.79 8.47 8.28
C PRO A 78 6.53 9.11 8.88
N PHE A 79 5.88 10.05 8.18
CA PHE A 79 4.66 10.70 8.66
C PHE A 79 3.47 9.75 8.64
N ILE A 80 3.39 8.85 7.66
CA ILE A 80 2.36 7.80 7.63
C ILE A 80 2.65 6.78 8.72
N LEU A 81 3.93 6.41 8.88
CA LEU A 81 4.35 5.44 9.87
C LEU A 81 4.23 5.96 11.30
N ALA A 82 4.27 7.25 11.55
CA ALA A 82 4.11 7.81 12.90
C ALA A 82 2.76 7.44 13.57
N PHE A 83 1.79 6.92 12.81
CA PHE A 83 0.48 6.53 13.30
C PHE A 83 0.33 5.01 13.37
N ASP A 84 0.13 4.48 14.58
CA ASP A 84 0.03 3.03 14.84
C ASP A 84 -1.01 2.32 13.97
N GLU A 85 -2.16 2.96 13.76
CA GLU A 85 -3.25 2.38 12.95
C GLU A 85 -2.84 2.21 11.48
N SER A 86 -2.16 3.21 10.91
CA SER A 86 -1.61 3.13 9.56
C SER A 86 -0.57 2.02 9.46
N GLN A 87 0.29 1.87 10.48
CA GLN A 87 1.28 0.80 10.50
C GLN A 87 0.62 -0.59 10.49
N LYS A 88 -0.39 -0.79 11.34
CA LYS A 88 -1.11 -2.07 11.45
C LYS A 88 -1.77 -2.46 10.14
N ILE A 89 -2.52 -1.54 9.53
CA ILE A 89 -3.19 -1.80 8.26
C ILE A 89 -2.15 -2.08 7.16
N LEU A 90 -1.05 -1.34 7.13
CA LEU A 90 0.02 -1.57 6.16
C LEU A 90 0.64 -2.96 6.30
N ILE A 91 0.89 -3.41 7.54
CA ILE A 91 1.39 -4.77 7.82
C ILE A 91 0.37 -5.81 7.35
N TRP A 92 -0.93 -5.60 7.59
CA TRP A 92 -1.97 -6.51 7.10
C TRP A 92 -2.02 -6.60 5.57
N CYS A 93 -1.96 -5.46 4.87
CA CYS A 93 -1.87 -5.43 3.41
C CYS A 93 -0.63 -6.18 2.89
N LEU A 94 0.53 -5.96 3.53
CA LEU A 94 1.77 -6.66 3.21
C LEU A 94 1.62 -8.17 3.41
N CYS A 95 1.03 -8.61 4.53
CA CYS A 95 0.78 -10.03 4.79
C CYS A 95 -0.12 -10.69 3.73
N CYS A 96 -1.12 -9.97 3.20
CA CYS A 96 -1.96 -10.48 2.10
C CYS A 96 -1.17 -10.73 0.80
N LEU A 97 -0.06 -10.02 0.60
CA LEU A 97 0.81 -10.22 -0.57
C LEU A 97 1.76 -11.42 -0.42
N ILE A 98 1.95 -11.95 0.79
CA ILE A 98 2.82 -13.10 1.01
C ILE A 98 2.15 -14.35 0.44
N ASN A 99 2.64 -14.84 -0.69
CA ASN A 99 2.21 -16.12 -1.22
C ASN A 99 2.92 -17.26 -0.46
N LYS A 100 2.19 -18.23 0.08
CA LYS A 100 2.79 -19.37 0.79
C LYS A 100 3.53 -20.32 -0.16
N GLU A 101 3.11 -20.38 -1.42
CA GLU A 101 3.71 -21.22 -2.47
C GLU A 101 3.95 -20.37 -3.72
N PRO A 102 5.04 -19.57 -3.75
CA PRO A 102 5.31 -18.71 -4.89
C PRO A 102 5.60 -19.56 -6.14
N GLN A 103 4.77 -19.42 -7.16
CA GLN A 103 4.86 -20.22 -8.40
C GLN A 103 5.80 -19.60 -9.42
N ASN A 104 6.16 -18.32 -9.26
CA ASN A 104 7.02 -17.58 -10.16
C ASN A 104 8.07 -16.75 -9.40
N SER A 105 9.07 -16.27 -10.15
CA SER A 105 10.17 -15.48 -9.58
C SER A 105 9.72 -14.12 -9.04
N GLU A 106 8.62 -13.56 -9.54
CA GLU A 106 8.08 -12.27 -9.12
C GLU A 106 7.41 -12.37 -7.75
N GLU A 107 6.62 -13.41 -7.51
CA GLU A 107 6.02 -13.74 -6.21
C GLU A 107 7.09 -14.05 -5.17
N SER A 108 8.16 -14.76 -5.54
CA SER A 108 9.30 -15.01 -4.65
C SER A 108 10.03 -13.72 -4.26
N LYS A 109 10.23 -12.80 -5.21
CA LYS A 109 10.80 -11.47 -4.95
C LYS A 109 9.87 -10.64 -4.07
N LEU A 110 8.57 -10.65 -4.35
CA LEU A 110 7.57 -9.94 -3.57
C LEU A 110 7.52 -10.44 -2.13
N ASN A 111 7.53 -11.76 -1.91
CA ASN A 111 7.62 -12.37 -0.59
C ASN A 111 8.88 -11.94 0.17
N SER A 112 10.02 -11.97 -0.50
CA SER A 112 11.31 -11.61 0.10
C SER A 112 11.34 -10.15 0.51
N TRP A 113 10.87 -9.26 -0.38
CA TRP A 113 10.74 -7.82 -0.10
C TRP A 113 9.73 -7.53 1.01
N THR A 114 8.59 -8.23 1.01
CA THR A 114 7.54 -8.07 2.02
C THR A 114 8.04 -8.48 3.40
N ARG A 115 8.70 -9.63 3.50
CA ARG A 115 9.36 -10.06 4.75
C ARG A 115 10.40 -9.05 5.20
N ALA A 116 11.28 -8.59 4.30
CA ALA A 116 12.27 -7.58 4.64
C ALA A 116 11.62 -6.30 5.16
N SER A 117 10.52 -5.84 4.54
CA SER A 117 9.78 -4.63 4.94
C SER A 117 9.06 -4.76 6.28
N ILE A 118 8.68 -5.98 6.68
CA ILE A 118 8.07 -6.26 7.99
C ILE A 118 9.17 -6.37 9.08
N TYR A 119 10.31 -7.00 8.78
CA TYR A 119 11.38 -7.24 9.76
C TYR A 119 12.34 -6.05 9.96
N TRP A 120 12.48 -5.15 8.99
CA TRP A 120 13.33 -3.95 9.09
C TRP A 120 12.68 -2.79 9.86
N ARG A 121 11.56 -3.04 10.54
CA ARG A 121 10.72 -2.05 11.16
C ARG A 121 10.57 -2.32 12.65
#